data_AF-A0A564ZBN3-F1
#
_entry.id   AF-A0A564ZBN3-F1
#
_cell.length_a   1.000
_cell.length_b   1.000
_cell.length_c   1.000
_cell.angle_alpha   90.00
_cell.angle_beta   90.00
_cell.angle_gamma   90.00
#
_symmetry.space_group_name_H-M   'P 1'
#
loop_
_entity.id
_entity.type
_entity.pdbx_description
1 polymer ?
#
loop_
_entity_poly.entity_id
_entity_poly.type
_entity_poly.pdbx_seq_one_letter_code
_entity_poly.pdbx_strand_id
1 'polypeptide(L)'
;MIMANNEIMKETERLFNCAKRLELRQIIEPLNCTQYYSSFRVLRDPGGQFVILSTPDYPLVKPGWILTLGDKQMADTAERFPEAFTITQAFICCVYVILKGLQVEMPSVVIELDQPFKEHLDSIFSEDTFESLFS
;
A
#
# COMPACT_ATOMS: atom_id res chain seq x y z
N MET A 1 7.45 -7.06 22.76
CA MET A 1 6.84 -8.12 21.93
C MET A 1 5.30 -8.08 21.92
N ILE A 2 4.60 -8.06 23.07
CA ILE A 2 3.11 -7.99 23.09
C ILE A 2 2.55 -6.71 22.44
N MET A 3 3.21 -5.56 22.63
CA MET A 3 2.73 -4.28 22.09
C MET A 3 2.90 -4.14 20.56
N ALA A 4 4.00 -4.64 19.99
CA ALA A 4 4.24 -4.60 18.54
C ALA A 4 3.15 -5.37 17.77
N ASN A 5 2.79 -6.56 18.26
CA ASN A 5 1.73 -7.38 17.66
C ASN A 5 0.35 -6.67 17.70
N ASN A 6 0.06 -5.86 18.73
CA ASN A 6 -1.23 -5.18 18.82
C ASN A 6 -1.38 -4.06 17.78
N GLU A 7 -0.37 -3.22 17.57
CA GLU A 7 -0.43 -2.16 16.56
C GLU A 7 -0.41 -2.72 15.13
N ILE A 8 0.41 -3.76 14.86
CA ILE A 8 0.41 -4.45 13.56
C ILE A 8 -0.99 -4.99 13.25
N MET A 9 -1.63 -5.68 14.22
CA MET A 9 -2.96 -6.25 14.03
C MET A 9 -4.03 -5.17 13.84
N LYS A 10 -3.98 -4.09 14.62
CA LYS A 10 -4.93 -2.98 14.53
C LYS A 10 -4.89 -2.28 13.17
N GLU A 11 -3.70 -1.97 12.68
CA GLU A 11 -3.56 -1.37 11.35
C GLU A 11 -3.97 -2.36 10.26
N THR A 12 -3.51 -3.61 10.34
CA THR A 12 -3.86 -4.63 9.34
C THR A 12 -5.37 -4.87 9.26
N GLU A 13 -6.07 -4.95 10.39
CA GLU A 13 -7.53 -5.07 10.41
C GLU A 13 -8.20 -3.89 9.72
N ARG A 14 -7.74 -2.66 9.99
CA ARG A 14 -8.23 -1.44 9.31
C ARG A 14 -8.04 -1.52 7.79
N LEU A 15 -6.88 -2.01 7.33
CA LEU A 15 -6.59 -2.16 5.90
C LEU A 15 -7.47 -3.22 5.24
N PHE A 16 -7.64 -4.38 5.88
CA PHE A 16 -8.51 -5.45 5.39
C PHE A 16 -9.97 -4.99 5.32
N ASN A 17 -10.42 -4.21 6.29
CA ASN A 17 -11.76 -3.63 6.27
C ASN A 17 -11.91 -2.55 5.18
N CYS A 18 -10.88 -1.73 4.93
CA CYS A 18 -10.86 -0.79 3.81
C CYS A 18 -10.96 -1.51 2.46
N ALA A 19 -10.16 -2.56 2.25
CA ALA A 19 -10.14 -3.37 1.02
C ALA A 19 -11.47 -4.07 0.72
N LYS A 20 -12.29 -4.35 1.74
CA LYS A 20 -13.64 -4.95 1.56
C LYS A 20 -14.70 -3.94 1.13
N ARG A 21 -14.42 -2.62 1.17
CA ARG A 21 -15.39 -1.60 0.76
C ARG A 21 -15.63 -1.63 -0.74
N LEU A 22 -16.82 -1.20 -1.17
CA LEU A 22 -17.33 -1.34 -2.53
C LEU A 22 -16.38 -0.76 -3.59
N GLU A 23 -15.77 0.37 -3.25
CA GLU A 23 -14.89 1.17 -4.09
C GLU A 23 -13.53 0.50 -4.33
N LEU A 24 -13.06 -0.32 -3.38
CA LEU A 24 -11.74 -0.94 -3.42
C LEU A 24 -11.77 -2.45 -3.71
N ARG A 25 -12.87 -3.14 -3.37
CA ARG A 25 -13.03 -4.59 -3.55
C ARG A 25 -13.00 -5.07 -5.00
N GLN A 26 -13.16 -4.16 -5.96
CA GLN A 26 -13.03 -4.45 -7.39
C GLN A 26 -11.61 -4.22 -7.93
N ILE A 27 -10.70 -3.74 -7.08
CA ILE A 27 -9.34 -3.35 -7.44
C ILE A 27 -8.35 -4.24 -6.71
N ILE A 28 -8.56 -4.47 -5.41
CA ILE A 28 -7.70 -5.32 -4.58
C ILE A 28 -8.51 -6.31 -3.75
N GLU A 29 -7.90 -7.45 -3.46
CA GLU A 29 -8.44 -8.51 -2.60
C GLU A 29 -7.41 -8.86 -1.50
N PRO A 30 -7.77 -8.80 -0.22
CA PRO A 30 -6.90 -9.29 0.85
C PRO A 30 -6.72 -10.82 0.76
N LEU A 31 -5.48 -11.29 0.88
CA LEU A 31 -5.16 -12.72 0.79
C LEU A 31 -4.82 -13.32 2.15
N ASN A 32 -3.69 -12.89 2.73
CA ASN A 32 -3.16 -13.43 3.98
C ASN A 32 -2.71 -12.32 4.91
N CYS A 33 -2.85 -12.57 6.21
CA CYS A 33 -2.35 -11.73 7.30
C CYS A 33 -1.63 -12.62 8.31
N THR A 34 -0.39 -12.28 8.62
CA THR A 34 0.40 -12.85 9.70
C THR A 34 1.03 -11.73 10.52
N GLN A 35 1.70 -12.05 11.63
CA GLN A 35 2.44 -11.05 12.41
C GLN A 35 3.62 -10.42 11.65
N TYR A 36 4.06 -11.03 10.54
CA TYR A 36 5.22 -10.56 9.77
C TYR A 36 4.85 -9.92 8.45
N TYR A 37 3.65 -10.20 7.92
CA TYR A 37 3.24 -9.62 6.66
C TYR A 37 1.74 -9.66 6.43
N SER A 38 1.30 -8.73 5.59
CA SER A 38 -0.03 -8.68 4.99
C SER A 38 0.08 -8.68 3.48
N SER A 39 -0.77 -9.44 2.79
CA SER A 39 -0.70 -9.59 1.33
C SER A 39 -2.06 -9.38 0.67
N PHE A 40 -2.01 -8.80 -0.52
CA PHE A 40 -3.18 -8.41 -1.30
C PHE A 40 -2.96 -8.73 -2.78
N ARG A 41 -4.01 -9.16 -3.47
CA ARG A 41 -4.04 -9.36 -4.92
C ARG A 41 -4.59 -8.13 -5.61
N VAL A 42 -4.06 -7.78 -6.77
CA VAL A 42 -4.65 -6.79 -7.68
C VAL A 42 -5.56 -7.51 -8.68
N LEU A 43 -6.83 -7.12 -8.73
CA LEU A 43 -7.87 -7.82 -9.47
C LEU A 43 -8.05 -7.35 -10.91
N ARG A 44 -7.66 -6.10 -11.22
CA ARG A 44 -7.77 -5.54 -12.57
C ARG A 44 -6.51 -5.81 -13.37
N ASP A 45 -6.66 -6.01 -14.68
CA ASP A 45 -5.56 -6.13 -15.64
C ASP A 45 -4.59 -4.93 -15.53
N PRO A 46 -3.26 -5.13 -15.49
CA PRO A 46 -2.51 -6.37 -15.77
C PRO A 46 -2.45 -7.40 -14.62
N GLY A 47 -3.16 -7.14 -13.52
CA GLY A 47 -3.14 -7.96 -12.31
C GLY A 47 -1.84 -7.78 -11.53
N GLY A 48 -1.69 -8.55 -10.46
CA GLY A 48 -0.50 -8.51 -9.62
C GLY A 48 -0.79 -8.76 -8.16
N GLN A 49 0.16 -8.39 -7.31
CA GLN A 49 0.06 -8.54 -5.86
C GLN A 49 0.99 -7.56 -5.17
N PHE A 50 0.67 -7.22 -3.92
CA PHE A 50 1.61 -6.56 -3.04
C PHE A 50 1.62 -7.17 -1.65
N VAL A 51 2.75 -7.01 -0.99
CA VAL A 51 3.01 -7.49 0.36
C VAL A 51 3.56 -6.33 1.18
N ILE A 52 3.03 -6.15 2.38
CA ILE A 52 3.55 -5.24 3.39
C ILE A 52 4.24 -6.11 4.43
N LEU A 53 5.52 -5.85 4.68
CA LEU A 53 6.37 -6.58 5.60
C LEU A 53 6.44 -5.81 6.92
N SER A 54 5.92 -6.41 7.97
CA SER A 54 6.00 -5.90 9.34
C SER A 54 7.25 -6.44 10.03
N THR A 55 7.83 -5.65 10.93
CA THR A 55 9.00 -6.06 11.73
C THR A 55 8.60 -6.31 13.19
N PRO A 56 9.28 -7.20 13.93
CA PRO A 56 9.02 -7.39 15.36
C PRO A 56 9.23 -6.13 16.22
N ASP A 57 10.02 -5.18 15.71
CA ASP A 57 10.35 -3.92 16.36
C ASP A 57 9.43 -2.77 15.94
N TYR A 58 8.39 -3.03 15.15
CA TYR A 58 7.38 -2.03 14.80
C TYR A 58 6.68 -1.46 16.06
N PRO A 59 6.46 -0.13 16.17
CA PRO A 59 6.70 0.92 15.15
C PRO A 59 8.07 1.60 15.22
N LEU A 60 9.04 1.08 15.97
CA LEU A 60 10.39 1.66 16.04
C LEU A 60 11.17 1.48 14.72
N VAL A 61 10.90 0.38 14.02
CA VAL A 61 11.43 0.11 12.68
C VAL A 61 10.28 0.14 11.67
N LYS A 62 10.45 0.94 10.62
CA LYS A 62 9.46 1.10 9.54
C LYS A 62 9.16 -0.22 8.83
N PRO A 63 7.93 -0.41 8.32
CA PRO A 63 7.61 -1.58 7.52
C PRO A 63 8.26 -1.48 6.13
N GLY A 64 8.47 -2.64 5.51
CA GLY A 64 8.81 -2.74 4.09
C GLY A 64 7.56 -2.99 3.25
N TRP A 65 7.65 -2.77 1.93
CA TRP A 65 6.60 -3.20 1.00
C TRP A 65 7.16 -3.55 -0.36
N ILE A 66 6.49 -4.47 -1.04
CA ILE A 66 6.83 -4.93 -2.38
C ILE A 66 5.53 -5.03 -3.17
N LEU A 67 5.48 -4.41 -4.35
CA LEU A 67 4.39 -4.45 -5.30
C LEU A 67 4.85 -5.08 -6.60
N THR A 68 4.01 -5.93 -7.18
CA THR A 68 4.10 -6.43 -8.54
C THR A 68 2.82 -6.07 -9.28
N LEU A 69 2.95 -5.53 -10.49
CA LEU A 69 1.83 -5.15 -11.34
C LEU A 69 2.19 -5.54 -12.79
N GLY A 70 1.55 -6.59 -13.30
CA GLY A 70 1.99 -7.24 -14.54
C GLY A 70 3.41 -7.80 -14.44
N ASP A 71 4.29 -7.39 -15.36
CA ASP A 71 5.72 -7.73 -15.39
C ASP A 71 6.60 -6.76 -14.60
N LYS A 72 6.02 -5.68 -14.05
CA LYS A 72 6.76 -4.65 -13.33
C LYS A 72 6.75 -4.92 -11.82
N GLN A 73 7.86 -4.60 -11.16
CA GLN A 73 8.02 -4.71 -9.71
C GLN A 73 8.51 -3.39 -9.12
N MET A 74 8.05 -3.09 -7.90
CA MET A 74 8.45 -1.93 -7.12
C MET A 74 8.58 -2.32 -5.65
N ALA A 75 9.46 -1.64 -4.93
CA ALA A 75 9.64 -1.83 -3.49
C ALA A 75 9.86 -0.49 -2.79
N ASP A 76 9.83 -0.53 -1.47
CA ASP A 76 10.12 0.59 -0.57
C ASP A 76 11.48 1.27 -0.77
N THR A 77 12.41 0.61 -1.47
CA THR A 77 13.73 1.15 -1.81
C THR A 77 13.77 1.93 -3.13
N ALA A 78 12.65 2.11 -3.84
CA ALA A 78 12.63 2.84 -5.11
C ALA A 78 12.97 4.33 -4.90
N GLU A 79 13.90 4.88 -5.70
CA GLU A 79 14.60 6.18 -5.49
C GLU A 79 13.71 7.45 -5.50
N ARG A 80 12.38 7.32 -5.52
CA ARG A 80 11.43 8.45 -5.57
C ARG A 80 10.22 8.31 -4.67
N PHE A 81 10.02 7.15 -4.04
CA PHE A 81 8.89 6.98 -3.14
C PHE A 81 9.20 7.56 -1.76
N PRO A 82 8.27 8.33 -1.16
CA PRO A 82 8.45 8.77 0.22
C PRO A 82 8.48 7.55 1.15
N GLU A 83 9.25 7.68 2.22
CA GLU A 83 9.32 6.62 3.23
C GLU A 83 7.95 6.43 3.88
N ALA A 84 7.47 5.18 3.88
CA ALA A 84 6.31 4.78 4.66
C ALA A 84 6.77 4.42 6.08
N PHE A 85 6.34 5.19 7.09
CA PHE A 85 6.68 4.92 8.48
C PHE A 85 5.68 3.98 9.16
N THR A 86 4.49 3.83 8.59
CA THR A 86 3.43 2.97 9.12
C THR A 86 2.97 1.93 8.10
N ILE A 87 2.36 0.85 8.60
CA ILE A 87 1.74 -0.19 7.75
C ILE A 87 0.66 0.45 6.87
N THR A 88 -0.08 1.42 7.43
CA THR A 88 -1.07 2.21 6.70
C THR A 88 -0.45 2.98 5.53
N GLN A 89 0.67 3.67 5.74
CA GLN A 89 1.35 4.42 4.68
C GLN A 89 1.91 3.49 3.59
N ALA A 90 2.46 2.33 3.97
CA ALA A 90 2.95 1.34 3.03
C ALA A 90 1.81 0.79 2.14
N PHE A 91 0.63 0.58 2.73
CA PHE A 91 -0.58 0.23 1.98
C PHE A 91 -0.98 1.34 1.01
N ILE A 92 -0.99 2.60 1.46
CA ILE A 92 -1.32 3.75 0.60
C ILE A 92 -0.34 3.86 -0.56
N CYS A 93 0.97 3.67 -0.34
CA CYS A 93 1.97 3.63 -1.44
C CYS A 93 1.60 2.58 -2.49
N CYS A 94 1.34 1.34 -2.06
CA CYS A 94 0.98 0.26 -2.99
C CYS A 94 -0.29 0.59 -3.78
N VAL A 95 -1.35 1.02 -3.09
CA VAL A 95 -2.62 1.37 -3.71
C VAL A 95 -2.47 2.58 -4.64
N TYR A 96 -1.67 3.58 -4.27
CA TYR A 96 -1.40 4.74 -5.10
C TYR A 96 -0.80 4.33 -6.45
N VAL A 97 0.24 3.49 -6.44
CA VAL A 97 0.89 3.00 -7.66
C VAL A 97 -0.11 2.22 -8.52
N ILE A 98 -0.86 1.29 -7.90
CA ILE A 98 -1.87 0.50 -8.61
C ILE A 98 -2.88 1.42 -9.31
N LEU A 99 -3.42 2.40 -8.59
CA LEU A 99 -4.47 3.28 -9.12
C LEU A 99 -3.96 4.25 -10.18
N LYS A 100 -2.74 4.77 -10.03
CA LYS A 100 -2.08 5.54 -11.09
C LYS A 100 -1.86 4.70 -12.35
N GLY A 101 -1.48 3.44 -12.20
CA GLY A 101 -1.32 2.53 -13.34
C GLY A 101 -2.62 2.20 -14.06
N LEU A 102 -3.71 2.14 -13.29
CA LEU A 102 -5.06 1.94 -13.83
C LEU A 102 -5.72 3.23 -14.32
N GLN A 103 -5.07 4.39 -14.15
CA GLN A 103 -5.63 5.72 -14.42
C GLN A 103 -6.97 5.95 -13.70
N VAL A 104 -7.07 5.51 -12.45
CA VAL A 104 -8.26 5.65 -11.60
C VAL A 104 -7.91 6.57 -10.43
N GLU A 105 -8.85 7.43 -10.05
CA GLU A 105 -8.71 8.26 -8.86
C GLU A 105 -8.67 7.42 -7.57
N MET A 106 -7.96 7.91 -6.56
CA MET A 106 -7.91 7.25 -5.26
C MET A 106 -9.27 7.33 -4.55
N PRO A 107 -9.91 6.20 -4.21
CA PRO A 107 -11.17 6.23 -3.46
C PRO A 107 -11.02 6.94 -2.11
N SER A 108 -12.05 7.69 -1.71
CA SER A 108 -12.06 8.42 -0.44
C SER A 108 -11.77 7.53 0.77
N VAL A 109 -12.23 6.27 0.73
CA VAL A 109 -11.98 5.28 1.79
C VAL A 109 -10.50 4.96 2.01
N VAL A 110 -9.64 5.20 1.02
CA VAL A 110 -8.18 5.09 1.13
C VAL A 110 -7.60 6.42 1.60
N ILE A 111 -8.10 7.54 1.08
CA ILE A 111 -7.65 8.89 1.47
C ILE A 111 -7.89 9.13 2.98
N GLU A 112 -9.03 8.68 3.50
CA GLU A 112 -9.40 8.74 4.93
C GLU A 112 -8.46 7.92 5.83
N LEU A 113 -7.63 7.04 5.27
CA LEU A 113 -6.66 6.29 6.06
C LEU A 113 -5.56 7.20 6.60
N ASP A 114 -5.02 8.07 5.74
CA ASP A 114 -3.98 9.06 6.03
C ASP A 114 -3.95 10.14 4.91
N GLN A 115 -4.82 11.15 5.04
CA GLN A 115 -4.95 12.22 4.05
C GLN A 115 -3.66 13.04 3.89
N PRO A 116 -2.96 13.47 4.96
CA PRO A 116 -1.69 14.18 4.82
C PRO A 116 -0.66 13.40 4.01
N PHE A 117 -0.59 12.08 4.20
CA PHE A 117 0.33 11.26 3.42
C PHE A 117 -0.07 11.14 1.94
N LYS A 118 -1.37 11.09 1.64
CA LYS A 118 -1.85 11.13 0.24
C LYS A 118 -1.49 12.47 -0.43
N GLU A 119 -1.69 13.59 0.24
CA GLU A 119 -1.32 14.91 -0.27
C GLU A 119 0.19 15.01 -0.53
N HIS A 120 0.99 14.38 0.35
CA HIS A 120 2.43 14.29 0.14
C HIS A 120 2.80 13.48 -1.11
N LEU A 121 2.16 12.32 -1.33
CA LEU A 121 2.36 11.53 -2.55
C LEU A 121 2.01 12.33 -3.82
N ASP A 122 0.89 13.06 -3.83
CA ASP A 122 0.51 13.90 -4.97
C ASP A 122 1.49 15.04 -5.24
N SER A 123 2.10 15.60 -4.19
CA SER A 123 3.12 16.64 -4.33
C SER A 123 4.40 16.15 -5.02
N ILE A 124 4.69 14.85 -4.93
CA ILE A 124 5.87 14.22 -5.53
C ILE A 124 5.55 13.74 -6.95
N PHE A 125 4.36 13.16 -7.14
CA PHE A 125 3.94 12.54 -8.39
C PHE A 125 2.82 13.36 -9.05
N SER A 126 3.20 14.37 -9.84
CA SER A 126 2.27 15.06 -10.73
C SER A 126 1.75 14.12 -11.84
N GLU A 127 0.68 14.52 -12.54
CA GLU A 127 -0.17 13.63 -13.38
C GLU A 127 0.51 12.86 -14.54
N ASP A 128 1.81 13.02 -14.80
CA ASP A 128 2.47 12.54 -16.02
C ASP A 128 3.43 11.34 -15.88
N THR A 129 3.53 10.69 -14.71
CA THR A 129 4.75 9.93 -14.41
C THR A 129 4.59 8.48 -13.98
N PHE A 130 3.53 7.77 -14.36
CA PHE A 130 3.41 6.34 -14.04
C PHE A 130 4.59 5.49 -14.57
N GLU A 131 5.01 5.70 -15.81
CA GLU A 131 6.19 4.98 -16.36
C GLU A 131 7.47 5.35 -15.61
N SER A 132 7.58 6.57 -15.08
CA SER A 132 8.74 6.95 -14.27
C SER A 132 8.77 6.33 -12.88
N LEU A 133 7.65 5.72 -12.45
CA LEU A 133 7.62 5.00 -11.18
C LEU A 133 8.38 3.68 -11.30
N PHE A 134 8.38 3.05 -12.48
CA PHE A 134 9.03 1.76 -12.71
C PHE A 134 10.36 1.84 -13.46
N SER A 135 10.83 3.06 -13.76
CA SER A 135 12.07 3.35 -14.48
C SER A 135 13.29 3.40 -13.57
#